data_AF-A1INE5-F1
#
_entry.id   AF-A1INE5-F1
#
_cell.length_a   1.000
_cell.length_b   1.000
_cell.length_c   1.000
_cell.angle_alpha   90.00
_cell.angle_beta   90.00
_cell.angle_gamma   90.00
#
_symmetry.space_group_name_H-M   'P 1'
#
loop_
_entity.id
_entity.type
_entity.pdbx_description
1 polymer ?
#
loop_
_entity_poly.entity_id
_entity_poly.type
_entity_poly.pdbx_seq_one_letter_code
_entity_poly.pdbx_strand_id
1 'polypeptide(L)' 'VLAYPRIGNYGIPNFEERDEHGLPQHFEWLEGISIAALVVGEICEKPSHWRSKETLSKWMASHGV' A
#
# COMPACT_ATOMS: atom_id res chain seq x y z
N VAL A 1 -12.89 -6.24 -2.55
CA VAL A 1 -12.47 -7.66 -2.44
C VAL A 1 -11.50 -7.95 -3.56
N LEU A 2 -10.31 -8.51 -3.28
CA LEU A 2 -9.36 -8.91 -4.32
C LEU A 2 -9.42 -10.42 -4.54
N ALA A 3 -9.41 -10.84 -5.82
CA ALA A 3 -9.47 -12.26 -6.19
C ALA A 3 -8.13 -12.98 -6.04
N TYR A 4 -7.02 -12.23 -6.06
CA TYR A 4 -5.70 -12.82 -5.90
C TYR A 4 -5.48 -13.24 -4.44
N PRO A 5 -5.04 -14.49 -4.17
CA PRO A 5 -5.12 -15.07 -2.84
C PRO A 5 -4.17 -14.42 -1.84
N ARG A 6 -2.99 -13.93 -2.26
CA ARG A 6 -1.96 -13.40 -1.36
C ARG A 6 -1.62 -11.95 -1.68
N ILE A 7 -1.96 -11.03 -0.79
CA ILE A 7 -1.84 -9.58 -1.02
C ILE A 7 -0.79 -8.96 -0.10
N GLY A 8 -0.12 -7.90 -0.56
CA GLY A 8 0.86 -7.14 0.25
C GLY A 8 2.29 -7.68 0.17
N ASN A 9 2.61 -8.56 -0.78
CA ASN A 9 3.96 -9.14 -0.96
C ASN A 9 5.05 -8.09 -1.26
N TYR A 10 4.66 -6.96 -1.85
CA TYR A 10 5.56 -5.84 -2.16
C TYR A 10 5.64 -4.77 -1.05
N GLY A 11 4.82 -4.89 0.00
CA GLY A 11 4.67 -3.85 1.01
C GLY A 11 4.15 -2.54 0.43
N ILE A 12 4.39 -1.44 1.14
CA ILE A 12 4.02 -0.09 0.73
C ILE A 12 5.29 0.73 0.47
N PRO A 13 5.40 1.40 -0.69
CA PRO A 13 6.52 2.28 -1.01
C PRO A 13 6.44 3.62 -0.24
N ASN A 14 7.50 4.43 -0.32
CA ASN A 14 7.49 5.74 0.34
C ASN A 14 6.48 6.69 -0.30
N PHE A 15 5.51 7.18 0.47
CA PHE A 15 4.55 8.17 -0.01
C PHE A 15 5.20 9.52 -0.28
N GLU A 16 6.35 9.86 0.31
CA GLU A 16 7.04 11.15 0.14
C GLU A 16 7.83 11.27 -1.16
N GLU A 17 8.08 10.16 -1.88
CA GLU A 17 8.75 10.21 -3.18
C GLU A 17 7.86 10.91 -4.20
N ARG A 18 8.38 11.98 -4.82
CA ARG A 18 7.68 12.80 -5.82
C ARG A 18 8.34 12.70 -7.18
N ASP A 19 7.54 12.78 -8.23
CA ASP A 19 8.02 12.91 -9.60
C ASP A 19 8.39 14.37 -9.96
N GLU A 20 8.76 14.60 -11.22
CA GLU A 20 9.12 15.92 -11.74
C GLU A 20 7.96 16.93 -11.77
N HIS A 21 6.73 16.46 -11.60
CA HIS A 21 5.52 17.27 -11.56
C HIS A 21 5.00 17.47 -10.12
N GLY A 22 5.68 16.93 -9.11
CA GLY A 22 5.29 17.04 -7.71
C GLY A 22 4.18 16.07 -7.30
N LEU A 23 3.93 15.00 -8.06
CA LEU A 23 2.95 13.96 -7.74
C LEU A 23 3.62 12.78 -7.01
N PRO A 24 2.91 12.07 -6.11
CA PRO A 24 3.41 10.85 -5.49
C PRO A 24 3.85 9.83 -6.55
N GLN A 25 5.12 9.43 -6.51
CA GLN A 25 5.71 8.66 -7.61
C GLN A 25 5.13 7.24 -7.77
N HIS A 26 4.53 6.68 -6.71
CA HIS A 26 4.03 5.30 -6.67
C HIS A 26 2.57 5.16 -6.26
N PHE A 27 1.85 6.28 -6.16
CA PHE A 27 0.48 6.30 -5.67
C PHE A 27 -0.40 7.09 -6.63
N GLU A 28 -1.57 6.55 -6.91
CA GLU A 28 -2.61 7.20 -7.72
C GLU A 28 -3.50 8.14 -6.88
N TRP A 29 -3.29 8.17 -5.56
CA TRP A 29 -4.07 8.95 -4.61
C TRP A 29 -3.22 10.09 -4.08
N LEU A 30 -3.80 11.29 -4.01
CA LEU A 30 -3.16 12.45 -3.39
C LEU A 30 -3.41 12.53 -1.89
N GLU A 31 -4.50 11.93 -1.42
CA GLU A 31 -4.93 11.95 -0.03
C GLU A 31 -5.46 10.58 0.41
N GLY A 32 -4.75 9.96 1.35
CA GLY A 32 -5.17 8.73 2.02
C GLY A 32 -5.48 7.54 1.11
N ILE A 33 -6.34 6.65 1.62
CA ILE A 33 -6.81 5.43 0.94
C ILE A 33 -8.29 5.63 0.60
N SER A 34 -8.69 5.49 -0.65
CA SER A 34 -10.11 5.73 -1.02
C SER A 34 -11.05 4.57 -0.76
N ILE A 35 -10.54 3.37 -0.49
CA ILE A 35 -11.39 2.21 -0.17
C ILE A 35 -11.74 2.21 1.32
N ALA A 36 -12.99 1.87 1.64
CA ALA A 36 -13.45 1.77 3.03
C ALA A 36 -12.96 0.50 3.74
N ALA A 37 -12.67 -0.56 2.98
CA ALA A 37 -12.12 -1.81 3.51
C ALA A 37 -11.50 -2.65 2.39
N LEU A 38 -10.55 -3.50 2.75
CA LEU A 38 -9.95 -4.50 1.86
C LEU A 38 -10.16 -5.91 2.41
N VAL A 39 -10.76 -6.78 1.59
CA VAL A 39 -10.95 -8.20 1.92
C VAL A 39 -10.05 -9.03 1.00
N VAL A 40 -9.21 -9.88 1.60
CA VAL A 40 -8.20 -10.73 0.95
C VAL A 40 -8.21 -12.13 1.55
N GLY A 41 -7.69 -13.13 0.82
CA GLY A 41 -7.55 -14.49 1.34
C GLY A 41 -6.41 -14.63 2.36
N GLU A 42 -5.23 -14.13 1.99
CA GLU A 42 -4.01 -14.13 2.80
C GLU A 42 -3.33 -12.76 2.68
N ILE A 43 -2.88 -12.23 3.82
CA ILE A 43 -2.08 -11.01 3.90
C ILE A 43 -0.60 -11.38 4.13
N CYS A 44 0.30 -10.75 3.38
CA CYS A 44 1.73 -10.96 3.56
C CYS A 44 2.26 -10.10 4.72
N GLU A 45 2.70 -10.74 5.81
CA GLU A 45 3.26 -10.05 6.97
C GLU A 45 4.71 -9.56 6.76
N LYS A 46 5.45 -10.21 5.86
CA LYS A 46 6.86 -9.95 5.59
C LYS A 46 7.06 -9.65 4.11
N PRO A 47 6.79 -8.42 3.65
CA PRO A 47 7.01 -8.03 2.27
C PRO A 47 8.49 -8.12 1.90
N SER A 48 8.77 -8.48 0.65
CA SER A 48 10.13 -8.58 0.13
C SER A 48 10.22 -7.82 -1.19
N HIS A 49 10.48 -6.53 -1.07
CA HIS A 49 10.70 -5.65 -2.20
C HIS A 49 11.65 -4.53 -1.81
N TRP A 50 12.54 -4.16 -2.73
CA TRP A 50 13.59 -3.15 -2.50
C TRP A 50 13.04 -1.77 -2.12
N ARG A 51 11.79 -1.47 -2.47
CA ARG A 51 11.09 -0.23 -2.11
C ARG A 51 10.14 -0.32 -0.94
N SER A 52 9.97 -1.51 -0.36
CA SER A 52 9.06 -1.67 0.78
C SER A 52 9.55 -0.84 1.97
N LYS A 53 8.71 0.08 2.45
CA LYS A 53 8.94 0.86 3.68
C LYS A 53 8.13 0.33 4.85
N GLU A 54 6.91 -0.14 4.60
CA GLU A 54 6.05 -0.73 5.63
C GLU A 54 5.15 -1.83 5.05
N THR A 55 4.46 -2.57 5.93
CA THR A 55 3.51 -3.61 5.53
C THR A 55 2.19 -2.97 5.11
N LEU A 56 1.48 -3.64 4.19
CA LEU A 56 0.14 -3.19 3.78
C LEU A 56 -0.80 -3.03 4.98
N SER A 57 -0.81 -3.98 5.90
CA SER A 57 -1.68 -3.93 7.08
C SER A 57 -1.40 -2.72 7.97
N LYS A 58 -0.12 -2.39 8.18
CA LYS A 58 0.27 -1.24 9.02
C LYS A 58 -0.16 0.07 8.37
N TRP A 59 0.03 0.18 7.06
CA TRP A 59 -0.33 1.37 6.29
C TRP A 59 -1.84 1.57 6.24
N MET A 60 -2.61 0.51 6.04
CA MET A 60 -4.08 0.61 6.05
C MET A 60 -4.60 1.03 7.43
N ALA A 61 -4.10 0.41 8.49
CA ALA A 61 -4.47 0.75 9.86
C ALA A 61 -4.14 2.21 10.23
N SER A 62 -3.02 2.76 9.74
CA SER A 62 -2.65 4.16 9.99
C SER A 62 -3.57 5.17 9.29
N HIS A 63 -4.25 4.73 8.22
CA HIS A 63 -5.25 5.51 7.48
C HIS A 63 -6.69 5.22 7.91
N GLY A 64 -6.89 4.42 8.96
CA GLY A 64 -8.22 4.07 9.46
C GLY A 64 -9.01 3.11 8.57
N VAL A 65 -8.31 2.31 7.76
CA VAL A 65 -8.89 1.27 6.87
C VAL A 65 -8.59 -0.13 7.40
#